data_AF-A0A9D1Z449-F1
#
_entry.id   AF-A0A9D1Z449-F1
#
_cell.length_a   1.000
_cell.length_b   1.000
_cell.length_c   1.000
_cell.angle_alpha   90.00
_cell.angle_beta   90.00
_cell.angle_gamma   90.00
#
_symmetry.space_group_name_H-M   'P 1'
#
loop_
_entity.id
_entity.type
_entity.pdbx_description
1 polymer ?
#
loop_
_entity_poly.entity_id
_entity_poly.type
_entity_poly.pdbx_seq_one_letter_code
_entity_poly.pdbx_strand_id
1 'polypeptide(L)'
;MNKIPHRIYLTEDQMPRQWYNLRSDMKSQPDPLLNPGTLQPLAEEDLYPIFCQELAHQELDSVTPYVDIPEPILDFYKMYRPSPLIRAYELEKALDTPARIYYKFEGNNTSGSHKLNSAVAQAYYAKQQGLTGVTTETGAGQWGTALSVACAYFDLSCDVYMVKCSYEQKPFRKAMMNVFSSSVVPSPSTLTEVGRKILAENPGTTGSLGCAISEAVEAAVSSGGAKRYVLGSVLNQVLLHQSIIGLESKLALEELGEYPDVVVGCAGGGYNLGGLIAPFMAD
;
A
#
# COMPACT_ATOMS: atom_id res chain seq x y z
N MET A 1 -0.28 4.62 -39.38
CA MET A 1 -0.39 4.53 -37.91
C MET A 1 0.67 5.42 -37.31
N ASN A 2 0.30 6.31 -36.40
CA ASN A 2 1.28 7.12 -35.66
C ASN A 2 2.12 6.19 -34.78
N LYS A 3 3.43 6.40 -34.77
CA LYS A 3 4.35 5.60 -33.96
C LYS A 3 4.12 5.92 -32.48
N ILE A 4 3.61 4.96 -31.71
CA ILE A 4 3.41 5.11 -30.27
C ILE A 4 4.79 5.26 -29.60
N PRO A 5 5.01 6.26 -28.73
CA PRO A 5 6.29 6.43 -28.04
C PRO A 5 6.58 5.24 -27.13
N HIS A 6 7.86 5.03 -26.78
CA HIS A 6 8.23 3.95 -25.85
C HIS A 6 7.68 4.19 -24.46
N ARG A 7 7.62 5.45 -24.02
CA ARG A 7 7.14 5.85 -22.70
C ARG A 7 6.16 6.99 -22.86
N ILE A 8 5.11 6.95 -22.06
CA ILE A 8 4.11 7.99 -21.96
C ILE A 8 4.08 8.45 -20.51
N TYR A 9 4.09 9.76 -20.35
CA TYR A 9 4.01 10.43 -19.07
C TYR A 9 2.80 11.34 -19.15
N LEU A 10 1.80 11.06 -18.32
CA LEU A 10 0.77 12.04 -18.03
C LEU A 10 1.41 13.21 -17.27
N THR A 11 0.94 14.42 -17.53
CA THR A 11 1.38 15.61 -16.78
C THR A 11 0.78 15.60 -15.37
N GLU A 12 1.31 16.46 -14.47
CA GLU A 12 0.74 16.63 -13.12
C GLU A 12 -0.73 17.08 -13.18
N ASP A 13 -1.10 17.90 -14.15
CA ASP A 13 -2.49 18.36 -14.35
C ASP A 13 -3.45 17.25 -14.77
N GLN A 14 -2.91 16.17 -15.34
CA GLN A 14 -3.67 14.99 -15.76
C GLN A 14 -3.73 13.90 -14.69
N MET A 15 -3.04 14.09 -13.56
CA MET A 15 -3.06 13.14 -12.47
C MET A 15 -4.49 13.03 -11.91
N PRO A 16 -5.04 11.81 -11.76
CA PRO A 16 -6.35 11.63 -11.16
C PRO A 16 -6.41 12.25 -9.76
N ARG A 17 -7.51 12.95 -9.47
CA ARG A 17 -7.74 13.64 -8.19
C ARG A 17 -8.66 12.88 -7.23
N GLN A 18 -9.12 11.71 -7.65
CA GLN A 18 -9.98 10.82 -6.88
C GLN A 18 -9.42 9.41 -6.96
N TRP A 19 -9.51 8.66 -5.87
CA TRP A 19 -9.40 7.21 -5.90
C TRP A 19 -10.73 6.61 -6.34
N TYR A 20 -10.67 5.42 -6.93
CA TYR A 20 -11.82 4.65 -7.36
C TYR A 20 -12.01 3.40 -6.48
N ASN A 21 -13.19 3.28 -5.90
CA ASN A 21 -13.57 2.17 -5.03
C ASN A 21 -14.24 1.08 -5.87
N LEU A 22 -13.47 0.07 -6.30
CA LEU A 22 -14.01 -1.06 -7.08
C LEU A 22 -15.22 -1.74 -6.41
N ARG A 23 -15.32 -1.69 -5.07
CA ARG A 23 -16.42 -2.33 -4.35
C ARG A 23 -17.78 -1.71 -4.67
N SER A 24 -17.85 -0.43 -5.05
CA SER A 24 -19.12 0.21 -5.42
C SER A 24 -19.79 -0.45 -6.63
N ASP A 25 -18.99 -1.06 -7.51
CA ASP A 25 -19.48 -1.69 -8.75
C ASP A 25 -19.48 -3.23 -8.69
N MET A 26 -19.06 -3.82 -7.57
CA MET A 26 -19.13 -5.26 -7.38
C MET A 26 -20.58 -5.74 -7.27
N LYS A 27 -21.01 -6.58 -8.23
CA LYS A 27 -22.35 -7.21 -8.25
C LYS A 27 -22.65 -8.05 -7.01
N SER A 28 -21.62 -8.57 -6.35
CA SER A 28 -21.73 -9.34 -5.12
C SER A 28 -20.63 -8.89 -4.18
N GLN A 29 -21.00 -8.49 -2.97
CA GLN A 29 -20.04 -8.05 -1.96
C GLN A 29 -19.40 -9.27 -1.27
N PRO A 30 -18.13 -9.15 -0.84
CA PRO A 30 -17.52 -10.12 0.07
C PRO A 30 -18.32 -10.25 1.38
N ASP A 31 -18.16 -11.39 2.05
CA ASP A 31 -18.70 -11.57 3.41
C ASP A 31 -18.19 -10.48 4.36
N PRO A 32 -19.02 -10.02 5.32
CA PRO A 32 -18.61 -9.00 6.25
C PRO A 32 -17.45 -9.49 7.14
N LEU A 33 -16.56 -8.58 7.50
CA LEU A 33 -15.57 -8.83 8.53
C LEU A 33 -16.28 -9.09 9.86
N LEU A 34 -15.85 -10.10 10.62
CA LEU A 34 -16.46 -10.48 11.89
C LEU A 34 -15.59 -10.05 13.07
N ASN A 35 -16.24 -9.55 14.12
CA ASN A 35 -15.61 -9.33 15.42
C ASN A 35 -15.17 -10.68 16.00
N PRO A 36 -13.88 -10.87 16.35
CA PRO A 36 -13.40 -12.18 16.80
C PRO A 36 -13.95 -12.59 18.17
N GLY A 37 -14.44 -11.66 18.98
CA GLY A 37 -15.04 -11.94 20.28
C GLY A 37 -16.54 -12.29 20.20
N THR A 38 -17.30 -11.60 19.35
CA THR A 38 -18.75 -11.77 19.25
C THR A 38 -19.21 -12.60 18.05
N LEU A 39 -18.33 -12.81 17.06
CA LEU A 39 -18.62 -13.43 15.76
C LEU A 39 -19.74 -12.73 14.98
N GLN A 40 -20.05 -11.48 15.31
CA GLN A 40 -20.98 -10.63 14.57
C GLN A 40 -20.23 -9.73 13.59
N PRO A 41 -20.88 -9.17 12.55
CA PRO A 41 -20.27 -8.17 11.69
C PRO A 41 -19.63 -7.03 12.50
N LEU A 42 -18.41 -6.64 12.13
CA LEU A 42 -17.68 -5.53 12.75
C LEU A 42 -18.45 -4.22 12.59
N ALA A 43 -18.51 -3.45 13.68
CA ALA A 43 -18.80 -2.03 13.60
C ALA A 43 -17.53 -1.24 13.24
N GLU A 44 -17.66 -0.03 12.72
CA GLU A 44 -16.51 0.81 12.37
C GLU A 44 -15.63 1.10 13.60
N GLU A 45 -16.26 1.30 14.75
CA GLU A 45 -15.60 1.59 16.02
C GLU A 45 -14.74 0.44 16.53
N ASP A 46 -15.03 -0.80 16.11
CA ASP A 46 -14.21 -1.97 16.46
C ASP A 46 -12.81 -1.89 15.84
N LEU A 47 -12.63 -1.09 14.78
CA LEU A 47 -11.37 -0.91 14.07
C LEU A 47 -10.51 0.23 14.63
N TYR A 48 -11.10 1.20 15.33
CA TYR A 48 -10.41 2.39 15.85
C TYR A 48 -9.25 2.13 16.83
N PRO A 49 -9.21 1.03 17.60
CA PRO A 49 -8.03 0.71 18.40
C PRO A 49 -6.79 0.45 17.54
N ILE A 50 -6.99 -0.04 16.31
CA ILE A 50 -5.93 -0.51 15.41
C ILE A 50 -5.64 0.54 14.33
N PHE A 51 -6.67 1.00 13.63
CA PHE A 51 -6.54 1.91 12.48
C PHE A 51 -6.93 3.34 12.82
N CYS A 52 -6.53 4.28 11.95
CA CYS A 52 -7.07 5.64 11.97
C CYS A 52 -8.57 5.60 11.63
N GLN A 53 -9.35 6.58 12.08
CA GLN A 53 -10.81 6.59 11.89
C GLN A 53 -11.18 6.61 10.41
N GLU A 54 -10.58 7.52 9.63
CA GLU A 54 -10.82 7.61 8.20
C GLU A 54 -10.41 6.33 7.44
N LEU A 55 -9.35 5.67 7.90
CA LEU A 55 -8.89 4.39 7.36
C LEU A 55 -9.90 3.25 7.68
N ALA A 56 -10.43 3.22 8.90
CA ALA A 56 -11.49 2.29 9.28
C ALA A 56 -12.78 2.50 8.47
N HIS A 57 -13.15 3.76 8.23
CA HIS A 57 -14.27 4.13 7.39
C HIS A 57 -14.10 3.60 5.96
N GLN A 58 -12.96 3.91 5.33
CA GLN A 58 -12.63 3.46 3.97
C GLN A 58 -12.54 1.92 3.85
N GLU A 59 -12.16 1.23 4.92
CA GLU A 59 -12.11 -0.23 4.93
C GLU A 59 -13.49 -0.87 4.82
N LEU A 60 -14.50 -0.27 5.46
CA LEU A 60 -15.86 -0.77 5.48
C LEU A 60 -16.72 -0.22 4.33
N ASP A 61 -16.39 0.96 3.78
CA ASP A 61 -17.11 1.56 2.67
C ASP A 61 -17.09 0.69 1.41
N SER A 62 -18.28 0.33 0.95
CA SER A 62 -18.53 -0.47 -0.24
C SER A 62 -19.46 0.21 -1.25
N VAL A 63 -19.80 1.47 -1.04
CA VAL A 63 -20.86 2.16 -1.81
C VAL A 63 -20.39 3.45 -2.45
N THR A 64 -19.41 4.15 -1.88
CA THR A 64 -18.90 5.40 -2.46
C THR A 64 -17.98 5.08 -3.64
N PRO A 65 -18.30 5.46 -4.90
CA PRO A 65 -17.48 5.05 -6.05
C PRO A 65 -16.16 5.80 -6.16
N TYR A 66 -16.18 7.09 -5.81
CA TYR A 66 -15.00 7.96 -5.91
C TYR A 66 -14.76 8.66 -4.59
N VAL A 67 -13.52 8.60 -4.12
CA VAL A 67 -13.06 9.27 -2.90
C VAL A 67 -12.03 10.32 -3.29
N ASP A 68 -12.30 11.58 -2.96
CA ASP A 68 -11.37 12.67 -3.26
C ASP A 68 -10.01 12.44 -2.60
N ILE A 69 -8.94 12.65 -3.34
CA ILE A 69 -7.57 12.56 -2.81
C ILE A 69 -7.26 13.90 -2.14
N PRO A 70 -6.99 13.92 -0.82
CA PRO A 70 -6.58 15.14 -0.12
C PRO A 70 -5.40 15.85 -0.78
N GLU A 71 -5.42 17.18 -0.84
CA GLU A 71 -4.36 17.97 -1.48
C GLU A 71 -2.95 17.65 -0.93
N PRO A 72 -2.74 17.45 0.39
CA PRO A 72 -1.41 17.07 0.91
C PRO A 72 -0.90 15.71 0.38
N ILE A 73 -1.81 14.80 0.00
CA ILE A 73 -1.44 13.55 -0.65
C ILE A 73 -1.14 13.78 -2.13
N LEU A 74 -1.90 14.63 -2.82
CA LEU A 74 -1.60 15.02 -4.20
C LEU A 74 -0.24 15.71 -4.30
N ASP A 75 0.08 16.62 -3.38
CA ASP A 75 1.39 17.28 -3.30
C ASP A 75 2.53 16.29 -3.11
N PHE A 76 2.30 15.27 -2.30
CA PHE A 76 3.27 14.19 -2.14
C PHE A 76 3.39 13.33 -3.41
N TYR A 77 2.27 13.00 -4.06
CA TYR A 77 2.25 12.24 -5.32
C TYR A 77 3.02 12.94 -6.43
N LYS A 78 2.96 14.28 -6.55
CA LYS A 78 3.72 15.05 -7.57
C LYS A 78 5.23 14.76 -7.54
N MET A 79 5.79 14.28 -6.42
CA MET A 79 7.20 13.88 -6.35
C MET A 79 7.55 12.64 -7.18
N TYR A 80 6.57 11.79 -7.55
CA TYR A 80 6.85 10.52 -8.24
C TYR A 80 5.73 10.00 -9.17
N ARG A 81 4.57 10.65 -9.20
CA ARG A 81 3.42 10.36 -10.05
C ARG A 81 3.15 11.54 -11.00
N PRO A 82 2.53 11.30 -12.16
CA PRO A 82 2.11 10.00 -12.70
C PRO A 82 3.27 9.07 -13.06
N SER A 83 3.10 7.75 -12.87
CA SER A 83 4.13 6.78 -13.28
C SER A 83 4.04 6.50 -14.78
N PRO A 84 5.14 6.16 -15.48
CA PRO A 84 5.05 5.99 -16.93
C PRO A 84 4.32 4.71 -17.34
N LEU A 85 3.52 4.82 -18.40
CA LEU A 85 3.07 3.66 -19.18
C LEU A 85 4.11 3.41 -20.29
N ILE A 86 4.64 2.19 -20.36
CA ILE A 86 5.75 1.87 -21.25
C ILE A 86 5.32 0.78 -22.24
N ARG A 87 5.53 1.03 -23.53
CA ARG A 87 5.35 0.01 -24.57
C ARG A 87 6.61 -0.83 -24.73
N ALA A 88 6.47 -2.14 -24.63
CA ALA A 88 7.56 -3.10 -24.58
C ALA A 88 7.94 -3.63 -25.98
N TYR A 89 8.30 -2.75 -26.92
CA TYR A 89 8.64 -3.11 -28.31
C TYR A 89 9.67 -4.25 -28.43
N GLU A 90 10.71 -4.25 -27.59
CA GLU A 90 11.73 -5.30 -27.63
C GLU A 90 11.20 -6.65 -27.12
N LEU A 91 10.26 -6.64 -26.18
CA LEU A 91 9.58 -7.85 -25.73
C LEU A 91 8.60 -8.36 -26.79
N GLU A 92 7.84 -7.45 -27.42
CA GLU A 92 6.97 -7.77 -28.57
C GLU A 92 7.78 -8.49 -29.67
N LYS A 93 8.94 -7.92 -30.02
CA LYS A 93 9.87 -8.49 -31.02
C LYS A 93 10.47 -9.82 -30.58
N ALA A 94 10.91 -9.95 -29.33
CA ALA A 94 11.50 -11.18 -28.81
C ALA A 94 10.51 -12.35 -28.78
N LEU A 95 9.22 -12.05 -28.58
CA LEU A 95 8.14 -13.03 -28.57
C LEU A 95 7.54 -13.30 -29.97
N ASP A 96 7.96 -12.54 -31.00
CA ASP A 96 7.36 -12.55 -32.35
C ASP A 96 5.83 -12.50 -32.29
N THR A 97 5.30 -11.59 -31.48
CA THR A 97 3.85 -11.49 -31.22
C THR A 97 3.24 -10.29 -31.93
N PRO A 98 2.02 -10.43 -32.49
CA PRO A 98 1.25 -9.28 -32.97
C PRO A 98 0.64 -8.46 -31.82
N ALA A 99 0.68 -8.96 -30.58
CA ALA A 99 0.15 -8.26 -29.42
C ALA A 99 0.97 -7.00 -29.10
N ARG A 100 0.29 -5.95 -28.67
CA ARG A 100 0.92 -4.73 -28.14
C ARG A 100 1.03 -4.89 -26.63
N ILE A 101 2.25 -4.81 -26.10
CA ILE A 101 2.50 -5.07 -24.68
C ILE A 101 2.84 -3.75 -24.00
N TYR A 102 2.02 -3.37 -23.04
CA TYR A 102 2.23 -2.20 -22.19
C TYR A 102 2.48 -2.63 -20.75
N TYR A 103 3.33 -1.90 -20.03
CA TYR A 103 3.50 -2.07 -18.59
C TYR A 103 3.53 -0.74 -17.87
N LYS A 104 2.77 -0.65 -16.78
CA LYS A 104 2.72 0.50 -15.87
C LYS A 104 3.87 0.41 -14.87
N PHE A 105 4.84 1.31 -14.97
CA PHE A 105 6.09 1.18 -14.20
C PHE A 105 6.04 1.90 -12.86
N GLU A 106 5.52 1.21 -11.84
CA GLU A 106 5.40 1.68 -10.45
C GLU A 106 6.73 1.64 -9.65
N GLY A 107 7.85 1.32 -10.29
CA GLY A 107 9.16 1.22 -9.64
C GLY A 107 9.89 2.56 -9.49
N ASN A 108 9.39 3.64 -10.10
CA ASN A 108 10.08 4.92 -10.23
C ASN A 108 9.89 5.86 -9.01
N ASN A 109 10.13 5.36 -7.79
CA ASN A 109 10.08 6.17 -6.57
C ASN A 109 11.08 5.66 -5.54
N THR A 110 11.27 6.42 -4.45
CA THR A 110 12.25 6.12 -3.38
C THR A 110 12.05 4.75 -2.72
N SER A 111 10.80 4.26 -2.64
CA SER A 111 10.53 2.92 -2.11
C SER A 111 10.81 1.80 -3.12
N GLY A 112 10.88 2.15 -4.40
CA GLY A 112 11.05 1.27 -5.55
C GLY A 112 9.79 0.44 -5.86
N SER A 113 8.60 0.88 -5.45
CA SER A 113 7.36 0.13 -5.67
C SER A 113 6.09 0.97 -5.51
N HIS A 114 4.96 0.41 -5.95
CA HIS A 114 3.60 0.94 -5.75
C HIS A 114 3.19 1.11 -4.27
N LYS A 115 3.91 0.54 -3.31
CA LYS A 115 3.52 0.58 -1.89
C LYS A 115 3.45 2.00 -1.33
N LEU A 116 4.21 2.92 -1.91
CA LEU A 116 4.20 4.32 -1.52
C LEU A 116 2.82 4.99 -1.72
N ASN A 117 2.02 4.51 -2.67
CA ASN A 117 0.67 5.03 -2.96
C ASN A 117 -0.26 4.93 -1.75
N SER A 118 -0.26 3.79 -1.04
CA SER A 118 -1.09 3.63 0.17
C SER A 118 -0.38 4.15 1.43
N ALA A 119 0.96 4.10 1.47
CA ALA A 119 1.73 4.55 2.62
C ALA A 119 1.52 6.05 2.92
N VAL A 120 1.51 6.90 1.88
CA VAL A 120 1.26 8.34 2.05
C VAL A 120 -0.13 8.62 2.60
N ALA A 121 -1.16 7.92 2.11
CA ALA A 121 -2.52 8.09 2.60
C ALA A 121 -2.65 7.69 4.07
N GLN A 122 -2.09 6.54 4.43
CA GLN A 122 -2.11 6.07 5.82
C GLN A 122 -1.34 7.00 6.78
N ALA A 123 -0.19 7.53 6.35
CA ALA A 123 0.56 8.52 7.12
C ALA A 123 -0.19 9.87 7.21
N TYR A 124 -0.81 10.33 6.13
CA TYR A 124 -1.62 11.55 6.12
C TYR A 124 -2.78 11.46 7.10
N TYR A 125 -3.59 10.39 7.05
CA TYR A 125 -4.73 10.25 7.95
C TYR A 125 -4.31 10.09 9.42
N ALA A 126 -3.15 9.46 9.68
CA ALA A 126 -2.56 9.47 11.02
C ALA A 126 -2.21 10.88 11.49
N LYS A 127 -1.57 11.69 10.62
CA LYS A 127 -1.23 13.09 10.93
C LYS A 127 -2.48 13.95 11.13
N GLN A 128 -3.47 13.81 10.27
CA GLN A 128 -4.74 14.54 10.31
C GLN A 128 -5.51 14.25 11.60
N GLN A 129 -5.50 13.00 12.07
CA GLN A 129 -6.10 12.59 13.34
C GLN A 129 -5.30 13.08 14.57
N GLY A 130 -4.14 13.72 14.38
CA GLY A 130 -3.32 14.25 15.47
C GLY A 130 -2.42 13.20 16.15
N LEU A 131 -2.14 12.07 15.48
CA LEU A 131 -1.23 11.05 16.01
C LEU A 131 0.23 11.50 15.92
N THR A 132 1.05 10.92 16.79
CA THR A 132 2.50 11.19 16.85
C THR A 132 3.33 10.22 16.00
N GLY A 133 2.70 9.16 15.50
CA GLY A 133 3.35 8.17 14.68
C GLY A 133 2.50 6.96 14.39
N VAL A 134 3.14 5.97 13.79
CA VAL A 134 2.53 4.70 13.40
C VAL A 134 3.46 3.54 13.72
N THR A 135 2.88 2.36 13.83
CA THR A 135 3.60 1.09 13.92
C THR A 135 3.25 0.23 12.71
N THR A 136 4.20 -0.59 12.26
CA THR A 136 3.95 -1.51 11.15
C THR A 136 4.86 -2.72 11.20
N GLU A 137 4.52 -3.75 10.45
CA GLU A 137 5.39 -4.88 10.18
C GLU A 137 6.16 -4.71 8.86
N THR A 138 7.26 -5.44 8.66
CA THR A 138 7.76 -5.68 7.31
C THR A 138 8.52 -6.99 7.19
N GLY A 139 8.34 -7.68 6.07
CA GLY A 139 9.16 -8.85 5.72
C GLY A 139 10.47 -8.41 5.09
N ALA A 140 10.50 -8.40 3.76
CA ALA A 140 11.70 -8.04 3.00
C ALA A 140 12.05 -6.54 3.04
N GLY A 141 11.15 -5.66 3.50
CA GLY A 141 11.41 -4.24 3.76
C GLY A 141 10.78 -3.26 2.78
N GLN A 142 10.11 -3.68 1.71
CA GLN A 142 9.49 -2.75 0.75
C GLN A 142 8.41 -1.87 1.40
N TRP A 143 7.54 -2.48 2.23
CA TRP A 143 6.48 -1.76 2.93
C TRP A 143 7.04 -0.82 4.00
N GLY A 144 7.96 -1.32 4.83
CA GLY A 144 8.65 -0.49 5.82
C GLY A 144 9.33 0.73 5.17
N THR A 145 10.06 0.55 4.06
CA THR A 145 10.66 1.68 3.34
C THR A 145 9.61 2.68 2.84
N ALA A 146 8.51 2.22 2.23
CA ALA A 146 7.47 3.12 1.73
C ALA A 146 6.84 3.96 2.86
N LEU A 147 6.53 3.32 3.98
CA LEU A 147 5.95 3.99 5.13
C LEU A 147 6.95 4.94 5.81
N SER A 148 8.22 4.54 5.94
CA SER A 148 9.28 5.42 6.46
C SER A 148 9.37 6.73 5.67
N VAL A 149 9.33 6.67 4.34
CA VAL A 149 9.34 7.88 3.48
C VAL A 149 8.11 8.75 3.75
N ALA A 150 6.92 8.15 3.79
CA ALA A 150 5.67 8.88 4.02
C ALA A 150 5.62 9.52 5.43
N CYS A 151 6.03 8.80 6.47
CA CYS A 151 6.08 9.32 7.83
C CYS A 151 7.08 10.48 7.98
N ALA A 152 8.25 10.37 7.34
CA ALA A 152 9.23 11.45 7.35
C ALA A 152 8.69 12.74 6.70
N TYR A 153 7.86 12.62 5.65
CA TYR A 153 7.24 13.78 5.01
C TYR A 153 6.19 14.48 5.89
N PHE A 154 5.47 13.74 6.74
CA PHE A 154 4.43 14.28 7.62
C PHE A 154 4.88 14.51 9.07
N ASP A 155 6.19 14.44 9.35
CA ASP A 155 6.77 14.55 10.70
C ASP A 155 6.13 13.57 11.70
N LEU A 156 6.00 12.30 11.29
CA LEU A 156 5.49 11.20 12.11
C LEU A 156 6.61 10.23 12.48
N SER A 157 6.57 9.70 13.71
CA SER A 157 7.42 8.56 14.05
C SER A 157 6.93 7.28 13.37
N CYS A 158 7.85 6.40 12.97
CA CYS A 158 7.53 5.12 12.34
C CYS A 158 8.32 4.01 13.02
N ASP A 159 7.60 3.13 13.72
CA ASP A 159 8.17 1.95 14.37
C ASP A 159 7.90 0.71 13.50
N VAL A 160 8.95 0.19 12.86
CA VAL A 160 8.90 -0.93 11.93
C VAL A 160 9.38 -2.21 12.63
N TYR A 161 8.49 -3.18 12.79
CA TYR A 161 8.82 -4.53 13.22
C TYR A 161 9.18 -5.37 12.01
N MET A 162 10.48 -5.58 11.77
CA MET A 162 10.99 -6.31 10.61
C MET A 162 11.27 -7.76 10.98
N VAL A 163 10.80 -8.72 10.17
CA VAL A 163 11.07 -10.16 10.39
C VAL A 163 12.56 -10.39 10.56
N LYS A 164 12.98 -10.99 11.69
CA LYS A 164 14.40 -11.08 12.11
C LYS A 164 15.31 -11.69 11.03
N CYS A 165 14.90 -12.79 10.40
CA CYS A 165 15.62 -13.37 9.26
C CYS A 165 15.91 -12.34 8.15
N SER A 166 14.88 -11.56 7.77
CA SER A 166 15.02 -10.53 6.74
C SER A 166 15.81 -9.30 7.24
N TYR A 167 15.68 -8.94 8.51
CA TYR A 167 16.45 -7.87 9.13
C TYR A 167 17.97 -8.13 9.03
N GLU A 168 18.37 -9.39 9.24
CA GLU A 168 19.77 -9.84 9.19
C GLU A 168 20.27 -10.00 7.74
N GLN A 169 19.47 -10.63 6.88
CA GLN A 169 19.87 -10.95 5.50
C GLN A 169 19.74 -9.78 4.52
N LYS A 170 18.91 -8.76 4.82
CA LYS A 170 18.60 -7.64 3.91
C LYS A 170 18.91 -6.28 4.55
N PRO A 171 20.18 -6.03 4.97
CA PRO A 171 20.54 -4.86 5.76
C PRO A 171 20.32 -3.53 5.03
N PHE A 172 20.37 -3.50 3.69
CA PHE A 172 20.16 -2.27 2.92
C PHE A 172 18.74 -1.71 3.04
N ARG A 173 17.72 -2.56 3.16
CA ARG A 173 16.34 -2.09 3.35
C ARG A 173 16.15 -1.43 4.72
N LYS A 174 16.77 -2.00 5.75
CA LYS A 174 16.89 -1.37 7.07
C LYS A 174 17.61 -0.03 7.00
N ALA A 175 18.77 0.03 6.33
CA ALA A 175 19.53 1.26 6.18
C ALA A 175 18.68 2.36 5.51
N MET A 176 17.91 2.01 4.47
CA MET A 176 16.97 2.93 3.83
C MET A 176 15.89 3.45 4.79
N MET A 177 15.30 2.58 5.62
CA MET A 177 14.31 3.01 6.62
C MET A 177 14.92 3.96 7.66
N ASN A 178 16.14 3.70 8.11
CA ASN A 178 16.85 4.55 9.07
C ASN A 178 17.21 5.93 8.51
N VAL A 179 17.46 6.07 7.21
CA VAL A 179 17.67 7.38 6.55
C VAL A 179 16.46 8.30 6.74
N PHE A 180 15.26 7.72 6.82
CA PHE A 180 14.01 8.41 7.10
C PHE A 180 13.63 8.36 8.59
N SER A 181 14.63 8.23 9.48
CA SER A 181 14.48 8.28 10.95
C SER A 181 13.50 7.26 11.55
N SER A 182 13.20 6.18 10.83
CA SER A 182 12.33 5.12 11.35
C SER A 182 13.10 4.20 12.30
N SER A 183 12.42 3.75 13.36
CA SER A 183 12.95 2.71 14.26
C SER A 183 12.69 1.34 13.63
N VAL A 184 13.73 0.53 13.43
CA VAL A 184 13.59 -0.82 12.86
C VAL A 184 13.97 -1.87 13.89
N VAL A 185 12.97 -2.61 14.37
CA VAL A 185 13.08 -3.63 15.40
C VAL A 185 13.04 -5.02 14.77
N PRO A 186 14.02 -5.91 15.05
CA PRO A 186 13.94 -7.30 14.59
C PRO A 186 12.87 -8.08 15.37
N SER A 187 11.90 -8.63 14.66
CA SER A 187 10.77 -9.40 15.22
C SER A 187 10.97 -10.92 15.09
N PRO A 188 10.71 -11.72 16.14
CA PRO A 188 10.21 -11.33 17.46
C PRO A 188 11.27 -10.63 18.32
N SER A 189 10.84 -9.58 19.04
CA SER A 189 11.67 -8.74 19.91
C SER A 189 11.37 -8.97 21.40
N THR A 190 12.18 -8.38 22.28
CA THR A 190 11.91 -8.37 23.74
C THR A 190 11.12 -7.14 24.18
N LEU A 191 10.76 -6.24 23.26
CA LEU A 191 10.10 -4.96 23.57
C LEU A 191 8.62 -5.14 23.88
N THR A 192 7.98 -6.14 23.28
CA THR A 192 6.55 -6.47 23.44
C THR A 192 6.37 -7.75 24.27
N GLU A 193 5.21 -7.91 24.89
CA GLU A 193 4.84 -9.12 25.62
C GLU A 193 4.70 -10.31 24.67
N VAL A 194 4.03 -10.13 23.53
CA VAL A 194 3.91 -11.19 22.52
C VAL A 194 5.27 -11.60 21.97
N GLY A 195 6.19 -10.65 21.75
CA GLY A 195 7.56 -10.93 21.34
C GLY A 195 8.33 -11.74 22.38
N ARG A 196 8.27 -11.34 23.67
CA ARG A 196 8.87 -12.09 24.78
C ARG A 196 8.31 -13.51 24.88
N LYS A 197 7.00 -13.67 24.75
CA LYS A 197 6.33 -14.97 24.77
C LYS A 197 6.79 -15.87 23.61
N ILE A 198 6.80 -15.36 22.38
CA ILE A 198 7.26 -16.10 21.21
C ILE A 198 8.72 -16.56 21.38
N LEU A 199 9.60 -15.69 21.90
CA LEU A 199 11.00 -16.02 22.15
C LEU A 199 11.18 -17.09 23.24
N ALA A 200 10.34 -17.08 24.27
CA ALA A 200 10.37 -18.07 25.34
C ALA A 200 9.87 -19.44 24.86
N GLU A 201 8.79 -19.47 24.06
CA GLU A 201 8.21 -20.70 23.52
C GLU A 201 9.05 -21.28 22.36
N ASN A 202 9.71 -20.43 21.58
CA ASN A 202 10.49 -20.83 20.41
C ASN A 202 11.90 -20.20 20.42
N PRO A 203 12.80 -20.62 21.33
CA PRO A 203 14.15 -20.10 21.40
C PRO A 203 14.89 -20.26 20.05
N GLY A 204 15.58 -19.20 19.61
CA GLY A 204 16.32 -19.19 18.35
C GLY A 204 15.46 -18.99 17.09
N THR A 205 14.15 -18.76 17.22
CA THR A 205 13.30 -18.45 16.07
C THR A 205 13.79 -17.23 15.29
N THR A 206 13.72 -17.34 13.96
CA THR A 206 14.06 -16.25 13.03
C THR A 206 12.87 -15.36 12.69
N GLY A 207 11.73 -15.59 13.34
CA GLY A 207 10.49 -14.83 13.20
C GLY A 207 9.70 -15.13 11.92
N SER A 208 8.51 -14.56 11.87
CA SER A 208 7.59 -14.61 10.73
C SER A 208 6.89 -13.27 10.56
N LEU A 209 6.23 -13.06 9.42
CA LEU A 209 5.41 -11.86 9.22
C LEU A 209 4.29 -11.79 10.27
N GLY A 210 3.70 -12.92 10.66
CA GLY A 210 2.69 -12.97 11.71
C GLY A 210 3.22 -12.49 13.07
N CYS A 211 4.44 -12.88 13.44
CA CYS A 211 5.08 -12.36 14.67
C CYS A 211 5.21 -10.84 14.64
N ALA A 212 5.67 -10.30 13.50
CA ALA A 212 5.88 -8.87 13.33
C ALA A 212 4.56 -8.07 13.35
N ILE A 213 3.49 -8.62 12.76
CA ILE A 213 2.13 -8.05 12.85
C ILE A 213 1.68 -8.01 14.31
N SER A 214 1.81 -9.12 15.04
CA SER A 214 1.39 -9.18 16.45
C SER A 214 2.12 -8.14 17.30
N GLU A 215 3.43 -7.98 17.13
CA GLU A 215 4.19 -6.97 17.86
C GLU A 215 3.82 -5.53 17.47
N ALA A 216 3.64 -5.26 16.17
CA ALA A 216 3.25 -3.94 15.69
C ALA A 216 1.87 -3.52 16.21
N VAL A 217 0.90 -4.44 16.21
CA VAL A 217 -0.43 -4.23 16.77
C VAL A 217 -0.36 -4.03 18.28
N GLU A 218 0.38 -4.85 19.02
CA GLU A 218 0.55 -4.67 20.47
C GLU A 218 1.16 -3.31 20.80
N ALA A 219 2.18 -2.88 20.03
CA ALA A 219 2.82 -1.58 20.21
C ALA A 219 1.88 -0.40 19.91
N ALA A 220 1.01 -0.51 18.90
CA ALA A 220 -0.02 0.49 18.62
C ALA A 220 -1.04 0.61 19.75
N VAL A 221 -1.58 -0.52 20.20
CA VAL A 221 -2.59 -0.54 21.27
C VAL A 221 -1.99 -0.05 22.60
N SER A 222 -0.75 -0.45 22.90
CA SER A 222 -0.06 -0.06 24.13
C SER A 222 0.42 1.40 24.12
N SER A 223 0.35 2.11 22.99
CA SER A 223 0.75 3.52 22.91
C SER A 223 -0.26 4.49 23.52
N GLY A 224 -1.37 4.00 24.09
CA GLY A 224 -2.41 4.85 24.67
C GLY A 224 -3.09 5.80 23.68
N GLY A 225 -3.15 5.42 22.40
CA GLY A 225 -3.74 6.24 21.33
C GLY A 225 -2.78 7.22 20.67
N ALA A 226 -1.52 7.30 21.09
CA ALA A 226 -0.50 8.13 20.44
C ALA A 226 -0.12 7.67 19.02
N LYS A 227 -0.29 6.38 18.70
CA LYS A 227 0.05 5.73 17.44
C LYS A 227 -1.06 4.78 16.99
N ARG A 228 -1.07 4.45 15.70
CA ARG A 228 -1.92 3.42 15.10
C ARG A 228 -1.10 2.44 14.28
N TYR A 229 -1.63 1.23 14.15
CA TYR A 229 -1.07 0.23 13.26
C TYR A 229 -1.48 0.54 11.83
N VAL A 230 -0.55 0.39 10.90
CA VAL A 230 -0.77 0.56 9.47
C VAL A 230 -0.28 -0.66 8.71
N LEU A 231 -1.03 -1.06 7.69
CA LEU A 231 -0.81 -2.30 6.93
C LEU A 231 -0.88 -2.01 5.44
N GLY A 232 0.12 -2.47 4.70
CA GLY A 232 0.27 -2.16 3.27
C GLY A 232 -0.27 -3.22 2.32
N SER A 233 -1.19 -4.08 2.76
CA SER A 233 -1.66 -5.24 1.99
C SER A 233 -3.07 -5.67 2.42
N VAL A 234 -3.74 -6.49 1.58
CA VAL A 234 -5.02 -7.22 1.77
C VAL A 234 -6.28 -6.40 2.11
N LEU A 235 -6.14 -5.18 2.60
CA LEU A 235 -7.22 -4.31 3.03
C LEU A 235 -7.89 -3.58 1.85
N ASN A 236 -9.19 -3.33 1.95
CA ASN A 236 -9.98 -2.60 0.95
C ASN A 236 -9.46 -1.18 0.74
N GLN A 237 -9.15 -0.46 1.82
CA GLN A 237 -8.57 0.88 1.75
C GLN A 237 -7.22 0.90 1.01
N VAL A 238 -6.44 -0.20 1.09
CA VAL A 238 -5.17 -0.30 0.37
C VAL A 238 -5.43 -0.44 -1.12
N LEU A 239 -6.43 -1.23 -1.52
CA LEU A 239 -6.84 -1.33 -2.92
C LEU A 239 -7.38 0.01 -3.44
N LEU A 240 -8.22 0.70 -2.65
CA LEU A 240 -8.71 2.04 -2.96
C LEU A 240 -7.55 2.99 -3.29
N HIS A 241 -6.56 3.12 -2.40
CA HIS A 241 -5.40 4.00 -2.64
C HIS A 241 -4.58 3.61 -3.88
N GLN A 242 -4.57 2.32 -4.24
CA GLN A 242 -3.83 1.79 -5.39
C GLN A 242 -4.57 1.96 -6.72
N SER A 243 -5.86 2.30 -6.70
CA SER A 243 -6.65 2.58 -7.91
C SER A 243 -6.04 3.66 -8.80
N ILE A 244 -5.21 4.56 -8.23
CA ILE A 244 -4.44 5.57 -8.97
C ILE A 244 -3.59 4.95 -10.09
N ILE A 245 -3.12 3.72 -9.91
CA ILE A 245 -2.36 2.98 -10.93
C ILE A 245 -3.22 2.74 -12.18
N GLY A 246 -4.41 2.17 -11.98
CA GLY A 246 -5.34 1.88 -13.06
C GLY A 246 -5.88 3.16 -13.69
N LEU A 247 -6.22 4.16 -12.88
CA LEU A 247 -6.80 5.42 -13.36
C LEU A 247 -5.84 6.14 -14.29
N GLU A 248 -4.57 6.26 -13.91
CA GLU A 248 -3.54 6.80 -14.80
C GLU A 248 -3.28 5.90 -16.02
N SER A 249 -3.40 4.58 -15.88
CA SER A 249 -3.21 3.67 -17.02
C SER A 249 -4.33 3.82 -18.05
N LYS A 250 -5.58 3.99 -17.59
CA LYS A 250 -6.75 4.22 -18.44
C LYS A 250 -6.60 5.53 -19.22
N LEU A 251 -6.30 6.64 -18.53
CA LEU A 251 -6.03 7.93 -19.16
C LEU A 251 -4.90 7.86 -20.20
N ALA A 252 -3.76 7.22 -19.85
CA ALA A 252 -2.63 7.11 -20.77
C ALA A 252 -2.94 6.24 -22.00
N LEU A 253 -3.77 5.19 -21.86
CA LEU A 253 -4.21 4.37 -22.99
C LEU A 253 -5.21 5.11 -23.88
N GLU A 254 -6.12 5.88 -23.28
CA GLU A 254 -7.07 6.74 -24.01
C GLU A 254 -6.35 7.76 -24.90
N GLU A 255 -5.27 8.39 -24.43
CA GLU A 255 -4.43 9.31 -25.24
C GLU A 255 -3.82 8.63 -26.47
N LEU A 256 -3.56 7.33 -26.38
CA LEU A 256 -3.03 6.54 -27.49
C LEU A 256 -4.13 6.04 -28.45
N GLY A 257 -5.40 6.18 -28.08
CA GLY A 257 -6.51 5.49 -28.74
C GLY A 257 -6.41 3.97 -28.59
N GLU A 258 -5.93 3.50 -27.44
CA GLU A 258 -5.77 2.09 -27.10
C GLU A 258 -6.72 1.67 -25.98
N TYR A 259 -7.11 0.40 -25.97
CA TYR A 259 -7.84 -0.22 -24.88
C TYR A 259 -7.29 -1.62 -24.65
N PRO A 260 -7.08 -2.07 -23.40
CA PRO A 260 -6.45 -3.36 -23.14
C PRO A 260 -7.44 -4.51 -23.32
N ASP A 261 -7.08 -5.50 -24.13
CA ASP A 261 -7.84 -6.77 -24.20
C ASP A 261 -7.62 -7.64 -22.96
N VAL A 262 -6.43 -7.56 -22.36
CA VAL A 262 -6.01 -8.35 -21.20
C VAL A 262 -5.20 -7.47 -20.26
N VAL A 263 -5.53 -7.50 -18.96
CA VAL A 263 -4.75 -6.87 -17.90
C VAL A 263 -4.16 -7.94 -17.00
N VAL A 264 -2.84 -7.88 -16.77
CA VAL A 264 -2.10 -8.87 -15.99
C VAL A 264 -1.29 -8.16 -14.90
N GLY A 265 -1.23 -8.76 -13.71
CA GLY A 265 -0.46 -8.26 -12.59
C GLY A 265 -0.14 -9.37 -11.59
N CYS A 266 0.91 -9.18 -10.80
CA CYS A 266 1.30 -10.15 -9.78
C CYS A 266 0.41 -10.03 -8.52
N ALA A 267 0.03 -11.17 -7.94
CA ALA A 267 -0.76 -11.20 -6.71
C ALA A 267 0.08 -11.71 -5.54
N GLY A 268 0.66 -10.77 -4.78
CA GLY A 268 1.08 -11.03 -3.40
C GLY A 268 -0.16 -11.03 -2.49
N GLY A 269 -0.46 -9.88 -1.90
CA GLY A 269 -1.79 -9.62 -1.31
C GLY A 269 -2.81 -9.03 -2.29
N GLY A 270 -2.54 -9.08 -3.60
CA GLY A 270 -3.48 -8.68 -4.66
C GLY A 270 -3.66 -7.18 -4.95
N TYR A 271 -3.35 -6.27 -4.03
CA TYR A 271 -3.69 -4.84 -4.16
C TYR A 271 -3.05 -4.06 -5.31
N ASN A 272 -1.86 -4.44 -5.79
CA ASN A 272 -1.26 -3.81 -6.98
C ASN A 272 -2.00 -4.21 -8.27
N LEU A 273 -2.39 -5.49 -8.35
CA LEU A 273 -3.23 -6.00 -9.41
C LEU A 273 -4.62 -5.36 -9.31
N GLY A 274 -5.22 -5.37 -8.12
CA GLY A 274 -6.52 -4.74 -7.83
C GLY A 274 -6.55 -3.27 -8.24
N GLY A 275 -5.55 -2.49 -7.83
CA GLY A 275 -5.44 -1.08 -8.21
C GLY A 275 -5.23 -0.85 -9.71
N LEU A 276 -4.54 -1.75 -10.42
CA LEU A 276 -4.37 -1.69 -11.86
C LEU A 276 -5.67 -2.03 -12.61
N ILE A 277 -6.39 -3.07 -12.20
CA ILE A 277 -7.59 -3.55 -12.90
C ILE A 277 -8.85 -2.77 -12.56
N ALA A 278 -8.91 -2.13 -11.38
CA ALA A 278 -10.13 -1.53 -10.85
C ALA A 278 -10.93 -0.70 -11.87
N PRO A 279 -10.36 0.31 -12.55
CA PRO A 279 -11.16 1.14 -13.48
C PRO A 279 -11.52 0.45 -14.80
N PHE A 280 -10.95 -0.73 -15.09
CA PHE A 280 -11.34 -1.56 -16.24
C PHE A 280 -12.42 -2.58 -15.88
N MET A 281 -12.51 -2.97 -14.60
CA MET A 281 -13.59 -3.85 -14.11
C MET A 281 -14.94 -3.14 -13.97
N ALA A 282 -14.93 -1.81 -13.97
CA ALA A 282 -16.11 -0.96 -13.92
C ALA A 282 -16.85 -0.87 -15.26
N ASP A 283 -16.14 -1.15 -16.37
CA ASP A 283 -16.65 -1.09 -17.74
C ASP A 283 -17.53 -2.31 -18.07
#